data_AF-A0A521R9V8-F1
#
_entry.id   AF-A0A521R9V8-F1
#
_cell.length_a   1.000
_cell.length_b   1.000
_cell.length_c   1.000
_cell.angle_alpha   90.00
_cell.angle_beta   90.00
_cell.angle_gamma   90.00
#
_symmetry.space_group_name_H-M   'P 1'
#
loop_
_entity.id
_entity.type
_entity.pdbx_description
1 polymer ?
#
loop_
_entity_poly.entity_id
_entity_poly.type
_entity_poly.pdbx_seq_one_letter_code
_entity_poly.pdbx_strand_id
1 'polypeptide(L)'
;MMEQKAEKTLEAELKLIPGLKVKIDEPLARYTSMKIGGPADYFLEMEGRAALTQALQLLDRCRIAFCILGKGSNVLVSDLGVRGAVLRLGGEFKQIEWREKEGEVLV
;
A
#
# COMPACT_ATOMS: atom_id res chain seq x y z
N MET A 1 -26.89 6.66 4.01
CA MET A 1 -27.11 5.35 3.34
C MET A 1 -26.33 5.17 2.02
N MET A 2 -26.03 6.24 1.24
CA MET A 2 -25.24 6.10 0.01
C MET A 2 -23.73 5.88 0.26
N GLU A 3 -23.14 6.56 1.25
CA GLU A 3 -21.71 6.45 1.61
C GLU A 3 -21.29 5.02 2.00
N GLN A 4 -22.05 4.38 2.91
CA GLN A 4 -21.76 3.01 3.35
C GLN A 4 -21.86 1.96 2.23
N LYS A 5 -22.61 2.24 1.16
CA LYS A 5 -22.76 1.31 0.02
C LYS A 5 -21.55 1.40 -0.91
N ALA A 6 -21.02 2.59 -1.14
CA ALA A 6 -19.81 2.81 -1.94
C ALA A 6 -18.57 2.21 -1.27
N GLU A 7 -18.43 2.41 0.05
CA GLU A 7 -17.29 1.92 0.84
C GLU A 7 -17.21 0.38 0.88
N LYS A 8 -18.36 -0.30 1.06
CA LYS A 8 -18.46 -1.77 0.96
C LYS A 8 -18.20 -2.30 -0.46
N THR A 9 -18.46 -1.50 -1.48
CA THR A 9 -18.24 -1.90 -2.88
C THR A 9 -16.75 -1.86 -3.21
N LEU A 10 -16.05 -0.81 -2.76
CA LEU A 10 -14.61 -0.66 -2.99
C LEU A 10 -13.79 -1.78 -2.32
N GLU A 11 -14.09 -2.11 -1.06
CA GLU A 11 -13.40 -3.21 -0.36
C GLU A 11 -13.52 -4.53 -1.12
N ALA A 12 -14.71 -4.85 -1.61
CA ALA A 12 -14.96 -6.07 -2.36
C ALA A 12 -14.16 -6.08 -3.67
N GLU A 13 -14.15 -4.96 -4.41
CA GLU A 13 -13.37 -4.84 -5.65
C GLU A 13 -11.86 -4.94 -5.41
N LEU A 14 -11.33 -4.31 -4.35
CA LEU A 14 -9.92 -4.42 -3.98
C LEU A 14 -9.52 -5.87 -3.69
N LYS A 15 -10.38 -6.62 -2.98
CA LYS A 15 -10.13 -8.03 -2.64
C LYS A 15 -10.13 -8.98 -3.84
N LEU A 16 -10.70 -8.55 -4.98
CA LEU A 16 -10.69 -9.33 -6.22
C LEU A 16 -9.40 -9.17 -7.02
N ILE A 17 -8.55 -8.18 -6.69
CA ILE A 17 -7.30 -7.92 -7.42
C ILE A 17 -6.27 -9.01 -7.05
N PRO A 18 -5.78 -9.82 -8.02
CA PRO A 18 -4.78 -10.83 -7.75
C PRO A 18 -3.46 -10.22 -7.27
N GLY A 19 -2.84 -10.82 -6.25
CA GLY A 19 -1.58 -10.33 -5.67
C GLY A 19 -1.72 -9.05 -4.84
N LEU A 20 -2.94 -8.68 -4.43
CA LEU A 20 -3.21 -7.58 -3.52
C LEU A 20 -3.74 -8.10 -2.17
N LYS A 21 -3.01 -7.83 -1.09
CA LYS A 21 -3.48 -8.07 0.27
C LYS A 21 -4.16 -6.80 0.78
N VAL A 22 -5.42 -6.94 1.17
CA VAL A 22 -6.26 -5.84 1.64
C VAL A 22 -6.55 -6.02 3.13
N LYS A 23 -6.25 -5.01 3.93
CA LYS A 23 -6.64 -4.94 5.35
C LYS A 23 -7.39 -3.64 5.58
N ILE A 24 -8.43 -3.71 6.41
CA ILE A 24 -9.28 -2.57 6.77
C ILE A 24 -8.99 -2.19 8.21
N ASP A 25 -8.96 -0.89 8.49
CA ASP A 25 -8.73 -0.35 9.84
C ASP A 25 -7.42 -0.89 10.45
N GLU A 26 -6.37 -1.01 9.63
CA GLU A 26 -5.12 -1.68 10.02
C GLU A 26 -4.18 -0.71 10.75
N PRO A 27 -3.78 -0.98 12.01
CA PRO A 27 -2.89 -0.11 12.77
C PRO A 27 -1.51 0.03 12.12
N LEU A 28 -1.13 1.26 11.79
CA LEU A 28 0.13 1.55 11.09
C LEU A 28 1.36 1.42 12.00
N ALA A 29 1.18 1.42 13.32
CA ALA A 29 2.23 1.12 14.31
C ALA A 29 2.98 -0.19 14.04
N ARG A 30 2.35 -1.18 13.37
CA ARG A 30 2.99 -2.45 12.98
C ARG A 30 4.01 -2.30 11.84
N TYR A 31 3.99 -1.17 11.15
CA TYR A 31 4.74 -0.92 9.91
C TYR A 31 5.68 0.29 10.02
N THR A 32 5.74 0.95 11.16
CA THR A 32 6.67 2.07 11.43
C THR A 32 7.75 1.64 12.42
N SER A 33 8.98 2.17 12.26
CA SER A 33 10.08 1.83 13.18
C SER A 33 9.87 2.39 14.59
N MET A 34 9.15 3.51 14.69
CA MET A 34 8.77 4.12 15.97
C MET A 34 7.64 3.38 16.68
N LYS A 35 7.00 2.40 16.03
CA LYS A 35 5.88 1.60 16.58
C LYS A 35 4.69 2.44 17.05
N ILE A 36 4.45 3.54 16.35
CA ILE A 36 3.32 4.45 16.56
C ILE A 36 2.56 4.63 15.24
N GLY A 37 1.30 5.05 15.35
CA GLY A 37 0.43 5.25 14.20
C GLY A 37 -0.88 4.48 14.34
N GLY A 38 -1.98 5.24 14.23
CA GLY A 38 -3.34 4.72 14.20
C GLY A 38 -3.68 3.96 12.92
N PRO A 39 -4.96 3.64 12.71
CA PRO A 39 -5.38 2.78 11.61
C PRO A 39 -5.33 3.49 10.24
N ALA A 40 -5.01 2.72 9.20
CA ALA A 40 -5.33 3.11 7.83
C ALA A 40 -6.69 2.54 7.43
N ASP A 41 -7.53 3.33 6.74
CA ASP A 41 -8.83 2.83 6.26
C ASP A 41 -8.66 1.62 5.37
N TYR A 42 -7.71 1.72 4.43
CA TYR A 42 -7.30 0.65 3.55
C TYR A 42 -5.78 0.52 3.62
N PHE A 43 -5.29 -0.59 4.15
CA PHE A 43 -3.89 -0.95 4.02
C PHE A 43 -3.74 -2.00 2.91
N LEU A 44 -3.00 -1.63 1.87
CA LEU A 44 -2.90 -2.37 0.62
C LEU A 44 -1.45 -2.81 0.40
N GLU A 45 -1.16 -4.10 0.58
CA GLU A 45 0.15 -4.66 0.30
C GLU A 45 0.12 -5.40 -1.04
N MET A 46 0.88 -4.89 -2.01
CA MET A 46 0.93 -5.40 -3.37
C MET A 46 2.17 -6.25 -3.62
N GLU A 47 1.97 -7.39 -4.26
CA GLU A 47 3.03 -8.35 -4.53
C GLU A 47 3.74 -8.12 -5.87
N GLY A 48 3.20 -7.25 -6.73
CA GLY A 48 3.80 -6.97 -8.04
C GLY A 48 3.17 -5.82 -8.80
N ARG A 49 3.69 -5.56 -10.01
CA ARG A 49 3.28 -4.40 -10.84
C ARG A 49 1.82 -4.46 -11.26
N ALA A 50 1.31 -5.66 -11.59
CA ALA A 50 -0.08 -5.83 -12.00
C ALA A 50 -1.07 -5.48 -10.88
N ALA A 51 -0.76 -5.84 -9.63
CA ALA A 51 -1.58 -5.51 -8.47
C ALA A 51 -1.54 -4.01 -8.18
N LEU A 52 -0.36 -3.38 -8.26
CA LEU A 52 -0.20 -1.93 -8.10
C LEU A 52 -1.04 -1.15 -9.12
N THR A 53 -0.93 -1.49 -10.41
CA THR A 53 -1.65 -0.78 -11.47
C THR A 53 -3.16 -0.86 -11.29
N GLN A 54 -3.69 -2.07 -11.03
CA GLN A 54 -5.13 -2.27 -10.82
C GLN A 54 -5.62 -1.54 -9.57
N ALA A 55 -4.86 -1.58 -8.47
CA ALA A 55 -5.21 -0.87 -7.24
C ALA A 55 -5.26 0.65 -7.48
N LEU A 56 -4.26 1.22 -8.15
CA LEU A 56 -4.22 2.65 -8.45
C LEU A 56 -5.40 3.10 -9.34
N GLN A 57 -5.72 2.32 -10.38
CA GLN A 57 -6.87 2.60 -11.25
C GLN A 57 -8.19 2.59 -10.49
N LEU A 58 -8.36 1.64 -9.56
CA LEU A 58 -9.54 1.53 -8.73
C LEU A 58 -9.64 2.70 -7.73
N LEU A 59 -8.54 3.06 -7.08
CA LEU A 59 -8.50 4.20 -6.15
C LEU A 59 -8.78 5.52 -6.86
N ASP A 60 -8.23 5.73 -8.07
CA ASP A 60 -8.50 6.92 -8.89
C ASP A 60 -9.97 7.01 -9.29
N ARG A 61 -10.54 5.92 -9.81
CA ARG A 61 -11.96 5.83 -10.19
C ARG A 61 -12.89 6.14 -9.02
N CYS A 62 -12.54 5.70 -7.82
CA CYS A 62 -13.29 5.94 -6.59
C CYS A 62 -12.90 7.25 -5.88
N ARG A 63 -11.95 8.02 -6.42
CA ARG A 63 -11.40 9.26 -5.83
C ARG A 63 -10.90 9.09 -4.40
N ILE A 64 -10.28 7.96 -4.12
CA ILE A 64 -9.67 7.68 -2.82
C ILE A 64 -8.24 8.18 -2.82
N ALA A 65 -7.96 9.14 -1.95
CA ALA A 65 -6.60 9.60 -1.70
C ALA A 65 -5.74 8.45 -1.18
N PHE A 66 -4.47 8.43 -1.58
CA PHE A 66 -3.56 7.40 -1.11
C PHE A 66 -2.15 7.94 -0.89
N CYS A 67 -1.38 7.22 -0.08
CA CYS A 67 0.05 7.42 0.07
C CYS A 67 0.81 6.09 0.04
N ILE A 68 2.11 6.14 -0.22
CA ILE A 68 2.97 4.95 -0.22
C ILE A 68 3.79 4.93 1.07
N LEU A 69 3.74 3.80 1.78
CA LEU A 69 4.53 3.54 2.98
C LEU A 69 5.60 2.49 2.66
N GLY A 70 6.86 2.88 2.79
CA GLY A 70 8.01 1.98 2.72
C GLY A 70 8.16 1.12 4.00
N LYS A 71 9.35 1.18 4.61
CA LYS A 71 9.60 0.54 5.93
C LYS A 71 9.14 1.39 7.13
N GLY A 72 8.66 2.61 6.89
CA GLY A 72 8.19 3.52 7.94
C GLY A 72 9.27 3.97 8.92
N SER A 73 10.53 4.05 8.50
CA SER A 73 11.67 4.42 9.37
C SER A 73 11.87 5.93 9.54
N ASN A 74 11.19 6.75 8.73
CA ASN A 74 11.32 8.21 8.75
C ASN A 74 9.96 8.91 8.60
N VAL A 75 8.92 8.34 9.22
CA VAL A 75 7.58 8.92 9.22
C VAL A 75 6.98 8.85 10.62
N LEU A 76 6.23 9.89 10.97
CA LEU A 76 5.43 10.00 12.18
C LEU A 76 3.96 9.90 11.76
N VAL A 77 3.31 8.80 12.10
CA VAL A 77 1.90 8.58 11.81
C VAL A 77 1.09 8.97 13.04
N SER A 78 0.06 9.79 12.85
CA SER A 78 -0.88 10.20 13.91
C SER A 78 -1.58 8.99 14.52
N ASP A 79 -1.94 9.05 15.81
CA ASP A 79 -2.78 8.04 16.46
C ASP A 79 -4.21 8.02 15.90
N LEU A 80 -4.65 9.10 15.25
CA LEU A 80 -5.89 9.13 14.47
C LEU A 80 -5.79 8.34 13.16
N GLY A 81 -4.59 7.91 12.77
CA GLY A 81 -4.37 7.09 11.59
C GLY A 81 -4.29 7.90 10.29
N VAL A 82 -4.62 7.24 9.17
CA VAL A 82 -4.56 7.79 7.82
C VAL A 82 -5.86 7.51 7.09
N ARG A 83 -6.51 8.58 6.63
CA ARG A 83 -7.69 8.48 5.77
C ARG A 83 -7.31 8.19 4.33
N GLY A 84 -8.07 7.32 3.67
CA GLY A 84 -7.79 6.79 2.35
C GLY A 84 -6.93 5.53 2.40
N ALA A 85 -6.16 5.29 1.33
CA ALA A 85 -5.38 4.07 1.20
C ALA A 85 -3.89 4.29 1.52
N VAL A 86 -3.30 3.35 2.25
CA VAL A 86 -1.85 3.25 2.47
C VAL A 86 -1.34 2.04 1.70
N LEU A 87 -0.47 2.31 0.73
CA LEU A 87 0.09 1.32 -0.18
C LEU A 87 1.47 0.88 0.31
N ARG A 88 1.72 -0.42 0.33
CA ARG A 88 3.04 -0.99 0.66
C ARG A 88 3.51 -1.90 -0.47
N LEU A 89 4.70 -1.60 -0.98
CA LEU A 89 5.33 -2.37 -2.06
C LEU A 89 6.01 -3.61 -1.48
N GLY A 90 5.46 -4.79 -1.80
CA GLY A 90 5.94 -6.10 -1.41
C GLY A 90 6.45 -6.93 -2.60
N GLY A 91 6.56 -8.25 -2.42
CA GLY A 91 6.85 -9.22 -3.49
C GLY A 91 7.97 -8.81 -4.45
N GLU A 92 7.62 -8.68 -5.73
CA GLU A 92 8.52 -8.29 -6.84
C GLU A 92 9.33 -7.03 -6.54
N PHE A 93 8.77 -6.06 -5.79
CA PHE A 93 9.43 -4.79 -5.50
C PHE A 93 10.58 -4.90 -4.48
N LYS A 94 10.79 -6.07 -3.88
CA LYS A 94 11.92 -6.34 -2.97
C LYS A 94 13.13 -6.98 -3.66
N GLN A 95 13.02 -7.28 -4.94
CA GLN A 95 14.07 -7.96 -5.69
C GLN A 95 15.27 -7.03 -5.92
N ILE A 96 16.46 -7.62 -5.91
CA ILE A 96 17.72 -6.95 -6.23
C ILE A 96 18.37 -7.79 -7.33
N GLU A 97 18.66 -7.16 -8.46
CA GLU A 97 19.36 -7.78 -9.59
C GLU A 97 20.66 -7.02 -9.84
N TRP A 98 21.77 -7.75 -9.90
CA TRP A 98 23.05 -7.21 -10.34
C TRP A 98 23.13 -7.30 -11.86
N ARG A 99 23.51 -6.20 -12.51
CA ARG A 99 23.80 -6.19 -13.95
C ARG A 99 25.27 -5.87 -14.11
N GLU A 100 26.04 -6.84 -14.57
CA GLU A 100 27.42 -6.60 -14.99
C GLU A 100 27.42 -5.90 -16.34
N LYS A 101 28.20 -4.84 -16.43
CA LYS A 101 28.59 -4.21 -17.69
C LYS A 101 30.08 -4.51 -17.82
N GLU A 102 30.50 -5.19 -18.88
CA GLU A 102 31.91 -5.58 -19.09
C GLU A 102 32.85 -4.41 -18.79
N GLY A 103 33.72 -4.60 -17.78
CA GLY A 103 34.79 -3.66 -17.43
C GLY A 103 34.51 -2.64 -16.33
N GLU A 104 33.29 -2.54 -15.78
CA GLU A 104 32.98 -1.60 -14.69
C GLU A 104 32.53 -2.34 -13.43
N VAL A 105 33.33 -2.26 -12.36
CA VAL A 105 32.90 -2.69 -11.02
C VAL A 105 31.89 -1.66 -10.51
N LEU A 106 30.62 -2.03 -10.46
CA LEU A 106 29.57 -1.26 -9.78
C LEU A 106 29.55 -1.69 -8.31
N VAL A 107 30.00 -0.81 -7.41
CA VAL A 107 29.89 -0.97 -5.94
C VAL A 107 28.57 -0.40 -5.45
#